data_AF-A0A177NJ40-F1
#
_entry.id   AF-A0A177NJ40-F1
#
_cell.length_a   1.000
_cell.length_b   1.000
_cell.length_c   1.000
_cell.angle_alpha   90.00
_cell.angle_beta   90.00
_cell.angle_gamma   90.00
#
_symmetry.space_group_name_H-M   'P 1'
#
loop_
_entity.id
_entity.type
_entity.pdbx_description
1 polymer ?
#
loop_
_entity_poly.entity_id
_entity_poly.type
_entity_poly.pdbx_seq_one_letter_code
_entity_poly.pdbx_strand_id
1 'polypeptide(L)' 'MAGESADIVKQNEAGLVFEPEDSDALYQYLLKLKSDTQLYATLKTNGLAAAKKYDRTHLANEFLGLLSDLPR' A
#
# COMPACT_ATOMS: atom_id res chain seq x y z
N MET A 1 -10.99 -12.18 -7.60
CA MET A 1 -9.62 -12.36 -7.10
C MET A 1 -9.17 -11.02 -6.55
N ALA A 2 -8.60 -10.97 -5.35
CA ALA A 2 -7.98 -9.74 -4.87
C ALA A 2 -6.87 -9.35 -5.86
N GLY A 3 -6.95 -8.14 -6.44
CA GLY A 3 -5.95 -7.65 -7.38
C GLY A 3 -4.66 -7.24 -6.68
N GLU A 4 -3.60 -6.98 -7.44
CA GLU A 4 -2.29 -6.56 -6.94
C GLU A 4 -2.36 -5.36 -5.98
N SER A 5 -3.31 -4.44 -6.18
CA SER A 5 -3.55 -3.30 -5.30
C SER A 5 -3.93 -3.72 -3.87
N ALA A 6 -4.71 -4.79 -3.70
CA ALA A 6 -5.07 -5.31 -2.39
C ALA A 6 -3.85 -5.89 -1.66
N ASP A 7 -2.96 -6.54 -2.38
CA ASP A 7 -1.74 -7.12 -1.81
C ASP A 7 -0.76 -6.04 -1.40
N ILE A 8 -0.58 -4.99 -2.22
CA ILE A 8 0.22 -3.81 -1.87
C ILE A 8 -0.28 -3.19 -0.56
N VAL A 9 -1.59 -3.01 -0.41
CA VAL A 9 -2.19 -2.44 0.79
C VAL A 9 -1.94 -3.32 2.03
N LYS A 10 -2.12 -4.64 1.90
CA LYS A 10 -1.92 -5.61 2.99
C LYS A 10 -0.46 -5.72 3.41
N GLN A 11 0.46 -5.91 2.45
CA GLN A 11 1.89 -6.07 2.72
C GLN A 11 2.52 -4.86 3.42
N ASN A 12 1.96 -3.68 3.16
CA ASN A 12 2.46 -2.43 3.74
C ASN A 12 1.61 -1.95 4.92
N GLU A 13 0.57 -2.70 5.33
CA GLU A 13 -0.36 -2.31 6.40
C GLU A 13 -0.86 -0.85 6.24
N ALA A 14 -1.11 -0.46 4.98
CA ALA A 14 -1.34 0.94 4.60
C ALA A 14 -2.82 1.29 4.44
N GLY A 15 -3.72 0.31 4.61
CA GLY A 15 -5.16 0.50 4.45
C GLY A 15 -5.98 -0.72 4.86
N LEU A 16 -7.28 -0.63 4.61
CA LEU A 16 -8.24 -1.72 4.79
C LEU A 16 -8.71 -2.18 3.41
N VAL A 17 -8.74 -3.49 3.17
CA VAL A 17 -9.19 -4.09 1.90
C VAL A 17 -10.57 -4.70 2.09
N PHE A 18 -11.44 -4.48 1.12
CA PHE A 18 -12.77 -5.08 1.02
C PHE A 18 -12.96 -5.68 -0.38
N GLU A 19 -13.98 -6.53 -0.53
CA GLU A 19 -14.30 -7.11 -1.84
C GLU A 19 -14.91 -6.06 -2.78
N PRO A 20 -14.62 -6.13 -4.09
CA PRO A 20 -15.28 -5.27 -5.07
C PRO A 20 -16.81 -5.39 -4.97
N GLU A 21 -17.50 -4.27 -5.17
CA GLU A 21 -18.97 -4.18 -5.14
C GLU A 21 -19.62 -4.42 -3.77
N ASP A 22 -18.85 -4.61 -2.70
CA ASP A 22 -19.36 -4.66 -1.33
C ASP A 22 -19.44 -3.26 -0.71
N SER A 23 -20.57 -2.57 -0.94
CA SER A 23 -20.82 -1.23 -0.39
C SER A 23 -20.94 -1.20 1.13
N ASP A 24 -21.40 -2.29 1.74
CA ASP A 24 -21.59 -2.37 3.18
C ASP A 24 -20.26 -2.45 3.90
N ALA A 25 -19.33 -3.29 3.42
CA ALA A 25 -17.97 -3.36 3.95
C ALA A 25 -17.24 -2.02 3.83
N LEU A 26 -17.37 -1.34 2.68
CA LEU A 26 -16.82 0.01 2.49
C LEU A 26 -17.37 1.00 3.53
N TYR A 27 -18.69 1.04 3.70
CA TYR A 27 -19.33 1.93 4.67
C TYR A 27 -18.84 1.67 6.11
N GLN A 28 -18.78 0.40 6.52
CA GLN A 28 -18.30 0.04 7.86
C GLN A 28 -16.84 0.43 8.07
N TYR A 29 -15.97 0.27 7.07
CA TYR A 29 -14.58 0.70 7.17
C TYR A 29 -14.42 2.21 7.21
N LEU A 30 -15.24 2.97 6.49
CA LEU A 30 -15.24 4.43 6.62
C LEU A 30 -15.65 4.88 8.02
N LEU A 31 -16.68 4.26 8.62
CA LEU A 31 -17.06 4.53 10.01
C LEU A 31 -15.96 4.15 11.00
N LYS A 32 -15.29 3.02 10.78
CA LYS A 32 -14.15 2.59 11.59
C LYS A 32 -13.02 3.60 11.53
N LEU A 33 -12.62 4.05 10.34
CA LEU A 33 -11.57 5.06 10.19
C LEU A 33 -11.94 6.41 10.80
N LYS A 34 -13.22 6.78 10.77
CA LYS A 34 -13.71 8.01 11.40
C LYS A 34 -13.66 7.95 12.93
N SER A 35 -13.95 6.78 13.51
CA SER A 35 -14.06 6.61 14.97
C SER A 35 -12.74 6.20 15.64
N ASP A 36 -11.88 5.46 14.94
CA ASP A 36 -10.59 4.99 15.42
C ASP A 36 -9.46 5.86 14.84
N THR A 37 -9.15 6.94 15.54
CA THR A 37 -8.10 7.91 15.14
C THR A 37 -6.70 7.31 15.19
N GLN A 38 -6.48 6.32 16.07
CA GLN A 38 -5.19 5.63 16.17
C GLN A 38 -4.96 4.76 14.94
N LEU A 39 -5.95 3.95 14.55
CA LEU A 39 -5.88 3.17 13.32
C LEU A 39 -5.65 4.07 12.12
N TYR A 40 -6.41 5.16 11.99
CA TYR A 40 -6.23 6.11 10.90
C TYR A 40 -4.81 6.69 10.84
N ALA A 41 -4.25 7.10 11.98
CA ALA A 41 -2.89 7.64 12.06
C ALA A 41 -1.82 6.59 11.69
N THR A 42 -1.99 5.34 12.14
CA THR A 42 -1.11 4.23 11.77
C THR A 42 -1.12 3.98 10.27
N LEU A 43 -2.30 3.80 9.67
CA LEU A 43 -2.44 3.55 8.23
C LEU A 43 -1.85 4.70 7.40
N LYS A 44 -2.09 5.95 7.81
CA LYS A 44 -1.48 7.14 7.17
C LYS A 44 0.05 7.10 7.22
N THR A 45 0.61 6.77 8.37
CA THR A 45 2.07 6.71 8.56
C THR A 45 2.68 5.60 7.70
N ASN A 46 2.05 4.42 7.72
CA ASN A 46 2.46 3.26 6.93
C ASN A 46 2.37 3.53 5.43
N GLY A 47 1.30 4.18 4.96
CA GLY A 47 1.14 4.57 3.56
C GLY A 47 2.24 5.51 3.08
N LEU A 48 2.62 6.51 3.88
CA LEU A 48 3.72 7.42 3.56
C LEU A 48 5.08 6.71 3.55
N ALA A 49 5.30 5.75 4.45
CA ALA A 49 6.52 4.95 4.45
C ALA A 49 6.59 4.03 3.21
N ALA A 50 5.49 3.38 2.87
CA ALA A 50 5.37 2.48 1.74
C ALA A 50 5.55 3.19 0.38
N ALA A 51 5.01 4.41 0.25
CA ALA A 51 5.11 5.20 -0.97
C ALA A 51 6.57 5.40 -1.44
N LYS A 52 7.54 5.45 -0.51
CA LYS A 52 8.97 5.57 -0.84
C LYS A 52 9.51 4.40 -1.66
N LYS A 53 8.94 3.20 -1.52
CA LYS A 53 9.31 2.01 -2.32
C LYS A 53 8.92 2.16 -3.79
N TYR A 54 7.94 3.02 -4.07
CA TYR A 54 7.43 3.26 -5.42
C TYR A 54 7.94 4.59 -6.00
N ASP A 55 8.87 5.26 -5.31
CA ASP A 55 9.52 6.45 -5.83
C ASP A 55 10.29 6.11 -7.11
N ARG A 56 10.12 6.93 -8.14
CA ARG A 56 10.71 6.67 -9.46
C ARG A 56 12.24 6.69 -9.42
N THR A 57 12.84 7.58 -8.63
CA THR A 57 14.30 7.66 -8.51
C THR A 57 14.83 6.43 -7.79
N HIS A 58 14.14 6.00 -6.73
CA HIS A 58 14.48 4.78 -6.01
C HIS A 58 14.45 3.55 -6.93
N LEU A 59 13.34 3.33 -7.65
CA LEU A 59 13.19 2.20 -8.57
C LEU A 59 14.20 2.23 -9.72
N ALA A 60 14.49 3.40 -10.28
CA ALA A 60 15.48 3.53 -11.34
C ALA A 60 16.89 3.13 -10.86
N ASN A 61 17.26 3.48 -9.63
CA ASN A 61 18.52 3.08 -9.04
C ASN A 61 18.58 1.57 -8.75
N GLU A 62 17.49 0.97 -8.26
CA GLU A 62 17.41 -0.49 -8.09
C GLU A 62 17.61 -1.22 -9.43
N PHE A 63 16.95 -0.73 -10.50
CA PHE A 63 17.09 -1.31 -11.83
C PHE A 63 18.51 -1.14 -12.39
N LEU A 64 19.14 0.01 -12.17
CA LEU A 64 20.51 0.24 -12.57
C LEU A 64 21.48 -0.72 -11.86
N GLY A 65 21.24 -1.02 -10.58
CA GLY A 65 21.99 -2.03 -9.83
C GLY A 65 21.89 -3.41 -10.49
N LEU A 66 20.67 -3.86 -10.78
CA LEU A 66 20.43 -5.14 -11.46
C LEU A 66 21.13 -5.22 -12.83
N LEU A 67 21.10 -4.15 -13.62
CA LEU A 67 21.77 -4.10 -14.92
C LEU A 67 23.29 -4.13 -14.81
N SER A 68 23.84 -3.54 -13.75
CA SER A 68 25.28 -3.50 -13.51
C SER A 68 25.84 -4.86 -13.08
N ASP A 69 25.01 -5.70 -12.47
CA ASP A 69 25.38 -7.05 -12.00
C ASP A 69 25.29 -8.12 -13.11
N LEU A 70 24.79 -7.76 -14.30
CA LEU A 70 24.73 -8.69 -15.43
C LEU A 70 26.14 -8.93 -16.01
N PRO A 71 26.54 -10.21 -16.19
CA PRO A 71 27.80 -10.52 -16.86
C PRO A 71 27.77 -10.04 -18.32
N ARG A 72 28.92 -9.57 -18.79
CA ARG A 72 29.11 -9.15 -20.19
C ARG A 72 29.17 -10.34 -21.14
#